data_AF-A0A8U0QYB1-F1
#
_entry.id   AF-A0A8U0QYB1-F1
#
_cell.length_a   1.000
_cell.length_b   1.000
_cell.length_c   1.000
_cell.angle_alpha   90.00
_cell.angle_beta   90.00
_cell.angle_gamma   90.00
#
_symmetry.space_group_name_H-M   'P 1'
#
loop_
_entity.id
_entity.type
_entity.pdbx_description
1 polymer ?
#
loop_
_entity_poly.entity_id
_entity_poly.type
_entity_poly.pdbx_seq_one_letter_code
_entity_poly.pdbx_strand_id
1 'polypeptide(L)'
;MEALQTAIRSPASISQKPQKCGTNKHGSMELRGYKGKVYVSLTGTRFKLCKSEQDFRAGLGISLIDLTASNIKETDRRLFQINTPFRNFCFTAESEREKEEWIEAFQESIAETLSDYEVAEKIWFNESNRICADCRASQPEWASINLGVVICKKCAGQHRFLGPSLSKVRSLKLDGSIWSNELVELFLEVGNENANSFWAASLPLEEELHMGASPEQRATFHRRKYRERKYRRVLESLHDQEQLNQVETELV
;
A
#
# COMPACT_ATOMS: atom_id res chain seq x y z
N MET A 1 -34.89 -38.57 23.52
CA MET A 1 -35.57 -39.70 22.84
C MET A 1 -36.87 -39.12 22.32
N GLU A 2 -37.20 -39.01 21.04
CA GLU A 2 -36.77 -39.53 19.73
C GLU A 2 -36.81 -38.29 18.77
N ALA A 3 -36.19 -38.18 17.60
CA ALA A 3 -35.93 -39.16 16.56
C ALA A 3 -34.75 -38.71 15.67
N LEU A 4 -33.97 -39.71 15.26
CA LEU A 4 -32.94 -39.66 14.22
C LEU A 4 -33.57 -39.79 12.83
N GLN A 5 -32.90 -39.15 11.86
CA GLN A 5 -32.78 -39.53 10.44
C GLN A 5 -34.02 -39.43 9.54
N THR A 6 -33.93 -38.60 8.50
CA THR A 6 -33.75 -39.05 7.09
C THR A 6 -33.48 -37.84 6.16
N ALA A 7 -32.63 -38.07 5.15
CA ALA A 7 -32.26 -37.23 3.98
C ALA A 7 -31.26 -36.09 4.28
N ILE A 8 -29.94 -36.22 4.07
CA ILE A 8 -29.19 -36.73 2.91
C ILE A 8 -29.90 -36.45 1.58
N ARG A 9 -29.78 -35.20 1.11
CA ARG A 9 -29.66 -34.86 -0.32
C ARG A 9 -28.71 -33.66 -0.46
N SER A 10 -27.56 -33.93 -1.06
CA SER A 10 -26.57 -32.94 -1.45
C SER A 10 -27.17 -31.90 -2.40
N PRO A 11 -26.90 -30.59 -2.24
CA PRO A 11 -26.99 -29.66 -3.35
C PRO A 11 -25.77 -29.86 -4.25
N ALA A 12 -26.05 -30.18 -5.50
CA ALA A 12 -25.08 -30.35 -6.57
C ALA A 12 -24.17 -29.12 -6.75
N SER A 13 -22.87 -29.38 -6.82
CA SER A 13 -21.86 -28.70 -7.65
C SER A 13 -22.16 -27.25 -8.04
N ILE A 14 -21.77 -26.30 -7.18
CA ILE A 14 -21.39 -24.97 -7.67
C ILE A 14 -19.94 -25.09 -8.15
N SER A 15 -19.79 -25.13 -9.47
CA SER A 15 -18.50 -24.94 -10.14
C SER A 15 -17.98 -23.54 -9.83
N GLN A 16 -17.22 -23.42 -8.74
CA GLN A 16 -16.37 -22.26 -8.49
C GLN A 16 -15.06 -22.48 -9.24
N LYS A 17 -14.86 -21.60 -10.23
CA LYS A 17 -13.63 -21.45 -11.01
C LYS A 17 -12.40 -21.46 -10.09
N PRO A 18 -11.25 -21.98 -10.54
CA PRO A 18 -10.05 -22.06 -9.71
C PRO A 18 -9.71 -20.67 -9.15
N GLN A 19 -9.67 -20.61 -7.81
CA GLN A 19 -8.96 -19.59 -7.06
C GLN A 19 -7.59 -19.42 -7.71
N LYS A 20 -7.28 -18.24 -8.29
CA LYS A 20 -5.92 -17.92 -8.72
C LYS A 20 -5.06 -17.82 -7.46
N CYS A 21 -4.48 -18.95 -7.08
CA CYS A 21 -3.50 -19.09 -6.02
C CYS A 21 -2.20 -18.41 -6.48
N GLY A 22 -1.52 -17.72 -5.56
CA GLY A 22 -0.35 -16.88 -5.82
C GLY A 22 0.71 -17.53 -6.72
N THR A 23 1.45 -16.69 -7.43
CA THR A 23 2.40 -17.07 -8.48
C THR A 23 3.56 -17.92 -7.95
N ASN A 24 3.35 -19.23 -7.89
CA ASN A 24 4.36 -20.21 -7.49
C ASN A 24 4.95 -20.87 -8.75
N LYS A 25 6.20 -20.53 -9.10
CA LYS A 25 6.96 -21.17 -10.19
C LYS A 25 8.29 -21.69 -9.67
N HIS A 26 8.68 -22.89 -10.07
CA HIS A 26 9.97 -23.47 -9.70
C HIS A 26 10.62 -24.22 -10.87
N GLY A 27 11.94 -24.25 -10.92
CA GLY A 27 12.67 -24.94 -11.99
C GLY A 27 14.18 -24.72 -11.94
N SER A 28 14.90 -25.43 -12.82
CA SER A 28 16.36 -25.35 -12.88
C SER A 28 16.80 -24.35 -13.95
N MET A 29 17.67 -23.41 -13.60
CA MET A 29 18.24 -22.41 -14.52
C MET A 29 19.74 -22.28 -14.31
N GLU A 30 20.46 -21.80 -15.32
CA GLU A 30 21.87 -21.43 -15.12
C GLU A 30 21.96 -20.01 -14.55
N LEU A 31 22.77 -19.83 -13.51
CA LEU A 31 23.03 -18.52 -12.90
C LEU A 31 24.45 -18.07 -13.22
N ARG A 32 24.59 -16.89 -13.85
CA ARG A 32 25.91 -16.34 -14.18
C ARG A 32 26.79 -16.21 -12.93
N GLY A 33 27.99 -16.78 -12.99
CA GLY A 33 28.96 -16.78 -11.89
C GLY A 33 28.83 -17.97 -10.92
N TYR A 34 27.86 -18.86 -11.12
CA TYR A 34 27.74 -20.12 -10.39
C TYR A 34 28.13 -21.30 -11.30
N LYS A 35 28.84 -22.29 -10.77
CA LYS A 35 29.24 -23.49 -11.54
C LYS A 35 28.06 -24.46 -11.61
N GLY A 36 27.39 -24.52 -12.76
CA GLY A 36 26.28 -25.43 -13.04
C GLY A 36 24.90 -24.77 -12.89
N LYS A 37 23.84 -25.60 -12.92
CA LYS A 37 22.46 -25.15 -12.73
C LYS A 37 22.16 -24.90 -11.26
N VAL A 38 21.27 -23.94 -11.00
CA VAL A 38 20.63 -23.69 -9.71
C VAL A 38 19.16 -24.01 -9.81
N TYR A 39 18.55 -24.43 -8.71
CA TYR A 39 17.11 -24.59 -8.62
C TYR A 39 16.49 -23.31 -8.06
N VAL A 40 15.60 -22.69 -8.80
CA VAL A 40 14.93 -21.45 -8.44
C VAL A 40 13.50 -21.75 -8.06
N SER A 41 13.03 -21.21 -6.95
CA SER A 41 11.62 -21.29 -6.53
C SER A 41 11.12 -19.89 -6.21
N LEU A 42 10.17 -19.42 -7.00
CA LEU A 42 9.41 -18.19 -6.79
C LEU A 42 8.18 -18.53 -5.95
N THR A 43 7.96 -17.77 -4.88
CA THR A 43 6.82 -17.92 -3.99
C THR A 43 6.41 -16.56 -3.46
N GLY A 44 5.23 -16.09 -3.86
CA GLY A 44 4.78 -14.73 -3.58
C GLY A 44 5.81 -13.72 -4.09
N THR A 45 6.29 -12.84 -3.21
CA THR A 45 7.21 -11.73 -3.55
C THR A 45 8.70 -12.06 -3.43
N ARG A 46 9.03 -13.34 -3.24
CA ARG A 46 10.42 -13.77 -3.00
C ARG A 46 10.78 -14.94 -3.90
N PHE A 47 12.04 -14.99 -4.34
CA PHE A 47 12.59 -16.19 -4.94
C PHE A 47 13.75 -16.75 -4.12
N LYS A 48 13.82 -18.07 -4.04
CA LYS A 48 14.85 -18.83 -3.36
C LYS A 48 15.74 -19.50 -4.39
N LEU A 49 17.05 -19.39 -4.19
CA LEU A 49 18.05 -20.14 -4.94
C LEU A 49 18.50 -21.34 -4.11
N CYS A 50 18.43 -22.54 -4.68
CA CYS A 50 18.90 -23.79 -4.09
C CYS A 50 19.93 -24.42 -5.03
N LYS A 51 20.82 -25.27 -4.49
CA LYS A 51 21.83 -25.95 -5.31
C LYS A 51 21.20 -27.05 -6.17
N SER A 52 20.14 -27.69 -5.68
CA SER A 52 19.37 -28.72 -6.39
C SER A 52 17.90 -28.72 -5.96
N GLU A 53 17.06 -29.48 -6.68
CA GLU A 53 15.67 -29.71 -6.28
C GLU A 53 15.57 -30.47 -4.95
N GLN A 54 16.50 -31.39 -4.66
CA GLN A 54 16.54 -32.10 -3.38
C GLN A 54 16.79 -31.13 -2.22
N ASP A 55 17.72 -30.19 -2.40
CA ASP A 55 17.98 -29.13 -1.41
C ASP A 55 16.75 -28.26 -1.20
N PHE A 56 16.03 -27.89 -2.27
CA PHE A 56 14.78 -27.15 -2.17
C PHE A 56 13.73 -27.90 -1.33
N ARG A 57 13.50 -29.19 -1.63
CA ARG A 57 12.55 -30.05 -0.88
C ARG A 57 12.96 -30.24 0.58
N ALA A 58 14.27 -30.25 0.86
CA ALA A 58 14.82 -30.29 2.20
C ALA A 58 14.83 -28.93 2.92
N GLY A 59 14.39 -27.85 2.25
CA GLY A 59 14.39 -26.49 2.82
C GLY A 59 15.75 -25.79 2.82
N LEU A 60 16.78 -26.37 2.20
CA LEU A 60 18.16 -25.88 2.17
C LEU A 60 18.37 -24.89 1.00
N GLY A 61 18.37 -23.59 1.31
CA GLY A 61 18.60 -22.52 0.32
C GLY A 61 20.02 -21.99 0.36
N ILE A 62 20.57 -21.64 -0.81
CA ILE A 62 21.78 -20.81 -0.92
C ILE A 62 21.45 -19.37 -0.49
N SER A 63 20.34 -18.84 -0.98
CA SER A 63 19.90 -17.47 -0.71
C SER A 63 18.41 -17.32 -0.93
N LEU A 64 17.78 -16.42 -0.17
CA LEU A 64 16.41 -15.96 -0.37
C LEU A 64 16.46 -14.49 -0.77
N ILE A 65 15.82 -14.14 -1.88
CA ILE A 65 15.86 -12.81 -2.47
C ILE A 65 14.45 -12.23 -2.49
N ASP A 66 14.32 -10.99 -2.04
CA ASP A 66 13.08 -10.23 -2.10
C ASP A 66 13.01 -9.44 -3.42
N LEU A 67 11.86 -9.50 -4.08
CA LEU A 67 11.63 -8.86 -5.38
C LEU A 67 11.09 -7.43 -5.25
N THR A 68 10.89 -6.91 -4.02
CA THR A 68 10.44 -5.53 -3.81
C THR A 68 11.35 -4.54 -4.53
N ALA A 69 10.75 -3.63 -5.30
CA ALA A 69 11.44 -2.64 -6.12
C ALA A 69 12.45 -3.23 -7.15
N SER A 70 12.25 -4.49 -7.54
CA SER A 70 13.06 -5.12 -8.59
C SER A 70 12.52 -4.80 -9.97
N ASN A 71 13.41 -4.78 -10.97
CA ASN A 71 13.01 -4.72 -12.37
C ASN A 71 13.65 -5.87 -13.16
N ILE A 72 13.00 -6.23 -14.26
CA ILE A 72 13.48 -7.27 -15.17
C ILE A 72 13.96 -6.62 -16.45
N LYS A 73 15.15 -7.01 -16.91
CA LYS A 73 15.71 -6.62 -18.19
C LYS A 73 15.91 -7.84 -19.07
N GLU A 74 15.26 -7.83 -20.22
CA GLU A 74 15.54 -8.78 -21.29
C GLU A 74 16.86 -8.41 -21.98
N THR A 75 17.72 -9.41 -22.18
CA THR A 75 19.07 -9.16 -22.74
C THR A 75 19.29 -9.93 -24.04
N ASP A 76 18.96 -11.22 -24.09
CA ASP A 76 19.19 -12.10 -25.25
C ASP A 76 18.12 -13.21 -25.30
N ARG A 77 18.10 -14.04 -26.35
CA ARG A 77 17.08 -15.08 -26.63
C ARG A 77 16.72 -15.98 -25.45
N ARG A 78 17.70 -16.33 -24.61
CA ARG A 78 17.52 -17.18 -23.42
C ARG A 78 17.94 -16.52 -22.12
N LEU A 79 18.37 -15.26 -22.17
CA LEU A 79 18.98 -14.56 -21.05
C LEU A 79 18.11 -13.40 -20.58
N PHE A 80 17.81 -13.41 -19.29
CA PHE A 80 17.13 -12.30 -18.62
C PHE A 80 17.87 -11.96 -17.33
N GLN A 81 17.71 -10.71 -16.89
CA GLN A 81 18.36 -10.18 -15.72
C GLN A 81 17.33 -9.60 -14.77
N ILE A 82 17.37 -10.03 -13.51
CA ILE A 82 16.63 -9.42 -12.41
C ILE A 82 17.56 -8.45 -11.70
N ASN A 83 17.19 -7.18 -11.70
CA ASN A 83 17.89 -6.13 -10.96
C ASN A 83 17.15 -5.88 -9.66
N THR A 84 17.73 -6.35 -8.56
CA THR A 84 17.30 -5.95 -7.22
C THR A 84 18.12 -4.73 -6.76
N PRO A 85 17.69 -3.98 -5.73
CA PRO A 85 18.45 -2.84 -5.20
C PRO A 85 19.88 -3.17 -4.77
N PHE A 86 20.14 -4.42 -4.38
CA PHE A 86 21.42 -4.85 -3.80
C PHE A 86 22.28 -5.64 -4.77
N ARG A 87 21.67 -6.35 -5.72
CA ARG A 87 22.36 -7.27 -6.62
C ARG A 87 21.59 -7.54 -7.91
N ASN A 88 22.33 -7.77 -8.98
CA ASN A 88 21.82 -8.28 -10.24
C ASN A 88 21.98 -9.80 -10.33
N PHE A 89 20.94 -10.47 -10.84
CA PHE A 89 20.92 -11.91 -11.09
C PHE A 89 20.66 -12.13 -12.58
N CYS A 90 21.62 -12.73 -13.28
CA CYS A 90 21.49 -13.05 -14.70
C CYS A 90 21.23 -14.56 -14.85
N PHE A 91 20.05 -14.90 -15.36
CA PHE A 91 19.63 -16.28 -15.57
C PHE A 91 19.64 -16.63 -17.06
N THR A 92 20.02 -17.87 -17.34
CA THR A 92 19.85 -18.48 -18.67
C THR A 92 18.84 -19.61 -18.56
N ALA A 93 17.73 -19.47 -19.29
CA ALA A 93 16.70 -20.49 -19.42
C ALA A 93 17.10 -21.54 -20.49
N GLU A 94 16.49 -22.71 -20.46
CA GLU A 94 16.78 -23.79 -21.42
C GLU A 94 16.26 -23.43 -22.83
N SER A 95 15.14 -22.71 -22.90
CA SER A 95 14.49 -22.26 -24.14
C SER A 95 13.99 -20.82 -24.04
N GLU A 96 13.69 -20.22 -25.19
CA GLU A 96 13.07 -18.87 -25.26
C GLU A 96 11.67 -18.88 -24.64
N ARG A 97 10.90 -19.95 -24.85
CA ARG A 97 9.60 -20.13 -24.21
C ARG A 97 9.72 -20.16 -22.68
N GLU A 98 10.69 -20.91 -22.16
CA GLU A 98 10.90 -20.97 -20.71
C GLU A 98 11.34 -19.61 -20.15
N LYS A 99 12.17 -18.86 -20.89
CA LYS A 99 12.53 -17.47 -20.55
C LYS A 99 11.27 -16.60 -20.40
N GLU A 100 10.36 -16.65 -21.38
CA GLU A 100 9.10 -15.88 -21.35
C GLU A 100 8.24 -16.25 -20.15
N GLU A 101 8.04 -17.54 -19.88
CA GLU A 101 7.26 -18.01 -18.72
C GLU A 101 7.90 -17.59 -17.38
N TRP A 102 9.23 -17.54 -17.29
CA TRP A 102 9.91 -17.04 -16.10
C TRP A 102 9.75 -15.53 -15.94
N ILE A 103 9.93 -14.77 -17.03
CA ILE A 103 9.74 -13.32 -17.02
C ILE A 103 8.32 -12.98 -16.59
N GLU A 104 7.32 -13.65 -17.16
CA GLU A 104 5.91 -13.45 -16.79
C GLU A 104 5.69 -13.72 -15.30
N ALA A 105 6.13 -14.86 -14.78
CA ALA A 105 5.97 -15.19 -13.37
C ALA A 105 6.67 -14.18 -12.44
N PHE A 106 7.89 -13.75 -12.78
CA PHE A 106 8.59 -12.73 -12.02
C PHE A 106 7.94 -11.34 -12.16
N GLN A 107 7.40 -10.99 -13.32
CA GLN A 107 6.65 -9.74 -13.52
C GLN A 107 5.36 -9.74 -12.72
N GLU A 108 4.63 -10.86 -12.70
CA GLU A 108 3.43 -11.04 -11.87
C GLU A 108 3.78 -10.97 -10.38
N SER A 109 4.87 -11.59 -9.92
CA SER A 109 5.35 -11.50 -8.53
C SER A 109 5.82 -10.08 -8.14
N ILE A 110 6.54 -9.39 -9.04
CA ILE A 110 6.89 -7.97 -8.86
C ILE A 110 5.61 -7.12 -8.87
N ALA A 111 4.62 -7.44 -9.70
CA ALA A 111 3.32 -6.78 -9.67
C ALA A 111 2.51 -7.13 -8.41
N GLU A 112 2.68 -8.31 -7.81
CA GLU A 112 2.15 -8.64 -6.48
C GLU A 112 2.84 -7.80 -5.40
N THR A 113 4.12 -7.42 -5.55
CA THR A 113 4.73 -6.38 -4.70
C THR A 113 4.09 -5.00 -4.86
N LEU A 114 3.40 -4.74 -5.99
CA LEU A 114 2.48 -3.61 -6.17
C LEU A 114 1.12 -3.88 -5.50
N SER A 115 1.14 -4.44 -4.28
CA SER A 115 0.05 -4.52 -3.29
C SER A 115 -0.48 -3.14 -2.85
N ASP A 116 -0.40 -2.15 -3.74
CA ASP A 116 -0.80 -0.76 -3.68
C ASP A 116 -2.30 -0.59 -3.33
N TYR A 117 -3.13 -1.63 -3.50
CA TYR A 117 -4.50 -1.62 -2.98
C TYR A 117 -4.59 -1.96 -1.48
N GLU A 118 -3.68 -2.74 -0.90
CA GLU A 118 -3.78 -3.13 0.51
C GLU A 118 -3.78 -1.93 1.46
N VAL A 119 -2.92 -0.94 1.20
CA VAL A 119 -2.86 0.26 2.05
C VAL A 119 -4.18 1.04 1.96
N ALA A 120 -4.71 1.23 0.75
CA ALA A 120 -5.97 1.92 0.55
C ALA A 120 -7.13 1.17 1.22
N GLU A 121 -7.24 -0.15 1.00
CA GLU A 121 -8.26 -1.01 1.61
C GLU A 121 -8.15 -1.04 3.15
N LYS A 122 -6.93 -1.10 3.69
CA LYS A 122 -6.68 -1.00 5.14
C LYS A 122 -7.15 0.36 5.65
N ILE A 123 -6.70 1.47 5.07
CA ILE A 123 -7.08 2.82 5.51
C ILE A 123 -8.59 3.08 5.38
N TRP A 124 -9.26 2.50 4.38
CA TRP A 124 -10.71 2.57 4.19
C TRP A 124 -11.51 1.66 5.13
N PHE A 125 -10.85 0.88 5.98
CA PHE A 125 -11.51 0.18 7.08
C PHE A 125 -12.13 1.18 8.07
N ASN A 126 -11.48 2.33 8.30
CA ASN A 126 -12.14 3.48 8.89
C ASN A 126 -13.07 4.12 7.85
N GLU A 127 -14.38 4.08 8.11
CA GLU A 127 -15.39 4.50 7.13
C GLU A 127 -15.29 5.99 6.77
N SER A 128 -14.83 6.83 7.69
CA SER A 128 -14.63 8.26 7.43
C SER A 128 -13.59 8.51 6.33
N ASN A 129 -12.62 7.60 6.16
CA ASN A 129 -11.59 7.68 5.13
C ASN A 129 -12.10 7.28 3.75
N ARG A 130 -13.29 6.68 3.63
CA ARG A 130 -13.91 6.35 2.34
C ARG A 130 -14.42 7.58 1.60
N ILE A 131 -14.39 8.75 2.25
CA ILE A 131 -14.84 10.03 1.71
C ILE A 131 -13.71 11.05 1.87
N CYS A 132 -13.39 11.77 0.80
CA CYS A 132 -12.37 12.81 0.78
C CYS A 132 -12.63 13.84 1.88
N ALA A 133 -11.59 14.12 2.69
CA ALA A 133 -11.65 15.05 3.81
C ALA A 133 -12.07 16.48 3.43
N ASP A 134 -11.92 16.86 2.16
CA ASP A 134 -12.15 18.23 1.70
C ASP A 134 -13.40 18.38 0.85
N CYS A 135 -13.59 17.53 -0.16
CA CYS A 135 -14.62 17.73 -1.18
C CYS A 135 -15.69 16.64 -1.24
N ARG A 136 -15.70 15.73 -0.25
CA ARG A 136 -16.63 14.60 -0.14
C ARG A 136 -16.63 13.60 -1.29
N ALA A 137 -15.62 13.63 -2.16
CA ALA A 137 -15.47 12.63 -3.22
C ALA A 137 -15.21 11.23 -2.64
N SER A 138 -15.83 10.21 -3.19
CA SER A 138 -15.71 8.82 -2.75
C SER A 138 -14.34 8.21 -3.00
N GLN A 139 -13.97 7.25 -2.15
CA GLN A 139 -12.78 6.40 -2.23
C GLN A 139 -11.49 7.20 -2.56
N PRO A 140 -11.10 8.15 -1.70
CA PRO A 140 -9.88 8.92 -1.90
C PRO A 140 -8.63 8.03 -1.79
N GLU A 141 -7.68 8.18 -2.73
CA GLU A 141 -6.48 7.34 -2.86
C GLU A 141 -5.17 8.09 -2.56
N TRP A 142 -5.27 9.27 -1.95
CA TRP A 142 -4.13 10.09 -1.55
C TRP A 142 -4.30 10.51 -0.11
N ALA A 143 -3.20 10.86 0.55
CA ALA A 143 -3.23 11.39 1.90
C ALA A 143 -2.23 12.53 2.07
N SER A 144 -2.50 13.40 3.03
CA SER A 144 -1.50 14.29 3.60
C SER A 144 -1.05 13.73 4.94
N ILE A 145 0.16 13.16 4.99
CA ILE A 145 0.63 12.37 6.14
C ILE A 145 0.82 13.21 7.41
N ASN A 146 1.22 14.47 7.28
CA ASN A 146 1.42 15.37 8.42
C ASN A 146 0.14 16.07 8.88
N LEU A 147 -0.91 16.09 8.05
CA LEU A 147 -2.21 16.67 8.39
C LEU A 147 -3.22 15.59 8.84
N GLY A 148 -2.91 14.31 8.63
CA GLY A 148 -3.75 13.18 9.02
C GLY A 148 -5.04 13.07 8.20
N VAL A 149 -5.03 13.48 6.92
CA VAL A 149 -6.23 13.49 6.07
C VAL A 149 -6.06 12.64 4.82
N VAL A 150 -7.12 11.91 4.44
CA VAL A 150 -7.26 11.15 3.20
C VAL A 150 -8.10 11.94 2.20
N ILE A 151 -7.56 12.18 1.01
CA ILE A 151 -8.03 13.15 0.02
C ILE A 151 -8.04 12.59 -1.40
N CYS A 152 -8.93 13.11 -2.24
CA CYS A 152 -9.00 12.68 -3.64
C CYS A 152 -7.85 13.29 -4.47
N LYS A 153 -7.61 12.76 -5.68
CA LYS A 153 -6.57 13.24 -6.59
C LYS A 153 -6.61 14.75 -6.87
N LYS A 154 -7.82 15.34 -6.98
CA LYS A 154 -7.99 16.78 -7.21
C LYS A 154 -7.58 17.63 -6.00
N CYS A 155 -7.95 17.21 -4.78
CA CYS A 155 -7.51 17.86 -3.54
C CYS A 155 -6.02 17.66 -3.29
N ALA A 156 -5.49 16.46 -3.57
CA ALA A 156 -4.05 16.20 -3.51
C ALA A 156 -3.24 17.17 -4.38
N GLY A 157 -3.76 17.54 -5.55
CA GLY A 157 -3.21 18.61 -6.39
C GLY A 157 -3.12 19.95 -5.65
N GLN A 158 -4.19 20.40 -4.99
CA GLN A 158 -4.20 21.64 -4.21
C GLN A 158 -3.29 21.58 -2.98
N HIS A 159 -3.25 20.44 -2.29
CA HIS A 159 -2.31 20.23 -1.19
C HIS A 159 -0.85 20.35 -1.64
N ARG A 160 -0.48 19.91 -2.85
CA ARG A 160 0.87 20.13 -3.41
C ARG A 160 1.16 21.62 -3.63
N PHE A 161 0.18 22.39 -4.11
CA PHE A 161 0.33 23.85 -4.27
C PHE A 161 0.47 24.59 -2.93
N LEU A 162 0.03 24.02 -1.80
CA LEU A 162 0.26 24.62 -0.48
C LEU A 162 1.75 24.61 -0.09
N GLY A 163 2.52 23.64 -0.59
CA GLY A 163 3.94 23.45 -0.31
C GLY A 163 4.23 22.38 0.76
N PRO A 164 5.41 21.75 0.72
CA PRO A 164 5.76 20.61 1.58
C PRO A 164 5.93 20.96 3.06
N SER A 165 6.11 22.25 3.39
CA SER A 165 6.13 22.74 4.77
C SER A 165 4.76 22.67 5.43
N LEU A 166 3.68 22.76 4.65
CA LEU A 166 2.31 22.69 5.15
C LEU A 166 1.68 21.31 4.93
N SER A 167 1.88 20.70 3.76
CA SER A 167 1.23 19.44 3.41
C SER A 167 2.17 18.48 2.68
N LYS A 168 2.36 17.30 3.25
CA LYS A 168 3.18 16.22 2.73
C LYS A 168 2.29 15.17 2.07
N VAL A 169 2.08 15.31 0.76
CA VAL A 169 1.16 14.45 0.00
C VAL A 169 1.83 13.12 -0.37
N ARG A 170 1.13 12.00 -0.13
CA ARG A 170 1.52 10.64 -0.54
C ARG A 170 0.34 9.91 -1.16
N SER A 171 0.62 9.07 -2.15
CA SER A 171 -0.37 8.15 -2.73
C SER A 171 -0.54 6.96 -1.79
N LEU A 172 -1.79 6.55 -1.55
CA LEU A 172 -2.06 5.27 -0.87
C LEU A 172 -1.65 4.09 -1.74
N LYS A 173 -1.72 4.29 -3.06
CA LYS A 173 -1.38 3.29 -4.06
C LYS A 173 0.10 3.37 -4.43
N LEU A 174 0.53 4.51 -4.96
CA LEU A 174 1.83 4.61 -5.64
C LEU A 174 3.05 4.76 -4.69
N ASP A 175 2.86 5.05 -3.40
CA ASP A 175 3.95 5.34 -2.46
C ASP A 175 4.05 4.27 -1.34
N GLY A 176 3.88 2.99 -1.68
CA GLY A 176 3.82 1.88 -0.71
C GLY A 176 4.96 1.83 0.32
N SER A 177 6.19 2.23 -0.06
CA SER A 177 7.35 2.25 0.84
C SER A 177 7.27 3.28 1.98
N ILE A 178 6.35 4.25 1.88
CA ILE A 178 6.15 5.27 2.92
C ILE A 178 5.17 4.79 3.99
N TRP A 179 4.32 3.82 3.68
CA TRP A 179 3.25 3.36 4.55
C TRP A 179 3.73 2.23 5.47
N SER A 180 4.32 2.60 6.60
CA SER A 180 4.58 1.65 7.69
C SER A 180 3.28 1.25 8.39
N ASN A 181 3.30 0.15 9.14
CA ASN A 181 2.12 -0.31 9.89
C ASN A 181 1.66 0.75 10.90
N GLU A 182 2.60 1.40 11.58
CA GLU A 182 2.33 2.46 12.57
C GLU A 182 1.64 3.67 11.89
N LEU A 183 2.05 4.00 10.67
CA LEU A 183 1.42 5.09 9.92
C LEU A 183 0.01 4.70 9.46
N VAL A 184 -0.20 3.44 9.04
CA VAL A 184 -1.54 2.95 8.70
C VAL A 184 -2.46 2.95 9.93
N GLU A 185 -1.97 2.47 11.08
CA GLU A 185 -2.70 2.49 12.36
C GLU A 185 -3.08 3.91 12.76
N LEU A 186 -2.18 4.90 12.63
CA LEU A 186 -2.51 6.30 12.87
C LEU A 186 -3.70 6.78 12.02
N PHE A 187 -3.74 6.42 10.74
CA PHE A 187 -4.85 6.81 9.85
C PHE A 187 -6.16 6.06 10.14
N LEU A 188 -6.07 4.87 10.74
CA LEU A 188 -7.22 4.11 11.23
C LEU A 188 -7.80 4.71 12.51
N GLU A 189 -6.94 5.12 13.44
CA GLU A 189 -7.34 5.71 14.73
C GLU A 189 -7.83 7.15 14.59
N VAL A 190 -7.11 7.98 13.83
CA VAL A 190 -7.50 9.38 13.60
C VAL A 190 -8.71 9.41 12.66
N GLY A 191 -8.54 8.95 11.43
CA GLY A 191 -9.57 9.06 10.40
C GLY A 191 -9.95 10.50 10.02
N ASN A 192 -10.57 10.66 8.85
CA ASN A 192 -11.02 11.95 8.35
C ASN A 192 -12.05 12.64 9.24
N GLU A 193 -12.86 11.89 9.98
CA GLU A 193 -13.83 12.45 10.92
C GLU A 193 -13.12 13.23 12.04
N ASN A 194 -12.20 12.60 12.78
CA ASN A 194 -11.47 13.30 13.85
C ASN A 194 -10.54 14.37 13.29
N ALA A 195 -9.90 14.11 12.14
CA ALA A 195 -9.08 15.13 11.50
C ALA A 195 -9.89 16.38 11.14
N ASN A 196 -11.12 16.23 10.63
CA ASN A 196 -12.01 17.35 10.35
C ASN A 196 -12.65 17.97 11.61
N SER A 197 -12.81 17.21 12.70
CA SER A 197 -13.16 17.79 14.02
C SER A 197 -12.12 18.81 14.50
N PHE A 198 -10.89 18.72 13.99
CA PHE A 198 -9.85 19.71 14.20
C PHE A 198 -9.76 20.72 13.06
N TRP A 199 -9.60 20.31 11.80
CA TRP A 199 -9.33 21.22 10.67
C TRP A 199 -10.55 21.97 10.13
N ALA A 200 -11.75 21.48 10.40
CA ALA A 200 -13.02 21.99 9.89
C ALA A 200 -14.09 22.13 11.01
N ALA A 201 -13.65 22.26 12.25
CA ALA A 201 -14.50 22.35 13.44
C ALA A 201 -15.57 23.44 13.34
N SER A 202 -15.23 24.57 12.72
CA SER A 202 -16.10 25.74 12.55
C SER A 202 -16.39 26.04 11.07
N LEU A 203 -16.36 25.03 10.19
CA LEU A 203 -16.66 25.19 8.77
C LEU A 203 -18.17 25.33 8.54
N PRO A 204 -18.66 26.48 8.04
CA PRO A 204 -20.07 26.63 7.68
C PRO A 204 -20.44 25.74 6.50
N LEU A 205 -21.68 25.25 6.47
CA LEU A 205 -22.18 24.37 5.39
C LEU A 205 -22.10 25.05 4.01
N GLU A 206 -22.29 26.37 3.95
CA GLU A 206 -22.25 27.16 2.71
C GLU A 206 -20.83 27.30 2.14
N GLU A 207 -19.81 27.13 2.99
CA GLU A 207 -18.40 27.15 2.59
C GLU A 207 -17.83 25.75 2.34
N GLU A 208 -18.63 24.67 2.52
CA GLU A 208 -18.20 23.32 2.17
C GLU A 208 -17.87 23.20 0.68
N LEU A 209 -16.76 22.52 0.40
CA LEU A 209 -16.31 22.33 -0.97
C LEU A 209 -17.06 21.15 -1.62
N HIS A 210 -17.76 21.41 -2.72
CA HIS A 210 -18.41 20.35 -3.48
C HIS A 210 -17.41 19.56 -4.37
N MET A 211 -17.71 18.29 -4.66
CA MET A 211 -16.86 17.44 -5.52
C MET A 211 -16.63 18.06 -6.92
N GLY A 212 -17.64 18.75 -7.44
CA GLY A 212 -17.65 19.41 -8.75
C GLY A 212 -17.13 20.84 -8.76
N ALA A 213 -16.61 21.36 -7.64
CA ALA A 213 -16.11 22.73 -7.55
C ALA A 213 -14.98 23.01 -8.55
N SER A 214 -14.93 24.26 -9.03
CA SER A 214 -13.91 24.74 -9.96
C SER A 214 -12.50 24.68 -9.34
N PRO A 215 -11.43 24.71 -10.15
CA PRO A 215 -10.06 24.80 -9.64
C PRO A 215 -9.84 25.98 -8.69
N GLU A 216 -10.43 27.14 -8.97
CA GLU A 216 -10.30 28.38 -8.19
C GLU A 216 -11.02 28.29 -6.84
N GLN A 217 -12.25 27.75 -6.85
CA GLN A 217 -13.01 27.47 -5.62
C GLN A 217 -12.23 26.49 -4.73
N ARG A 218 -11.69 25.43 -5.34
CA ARG A 218 -10.88 24.43 -4.65
C ARG A 218 -9.63 25.06 -4.05
N ALA A 219 -8.87 25.83 -4.82
CA ALA A 219 -7.66 26.50 -4.33
C ALA A 219 -7.97 27.45 -3.16
N THR A 220 -9.05 28.22 -3.26
CA THR A 220 -9.50 29.13 -2.20
C THR A 220 -9.85 28.38 -0.91
N PHE A 221 -10.60 27.28 -1.02
CA PHE A 221 -10.96 26.45 0.13
C PHE A 221 -9.73 25.89 0.86
N HIS A 222 -8.77 25.31 0.12
CA HIS A 222 -7.59 24.68 0.73
C HIS A 222 -6.68 25.72 1.41
N ARG A 223 -6.58 26.92 0.81
CA ARG A 223 -5.85 28.04 1.43
C ARG A 223 -6.50 28.44 2.75
N ARG A 224 -7.83 28.61 2.78
CA ARG A 224 -8.57 28.96 4.02
C ARG A 224 -8.46 27.89 5.08
N LYS A 225 -8.66 26.62 4.72
CA LYS A 225 -8.66 25.48 5.65
C LYS A 225 -7.29 25.23 6.27
N TYR A 226 -6.22 25.16 5.47
CA TYR A 226 -4.93 24.67 5.95
C TYR A 226 -3.87 25.76 6.14
N ARG A 227 -3.82 26.78 5.27
CA ARG A 227 -2.82 27.86 5.37
C ARG A 227 -3.27 28.95 6.34
N GLU A 228 -4.48 29.44 6.15
CA GLU A 228 -5.08 30.49 7.00
C GLU A 228 -5.67 29.89 8.29
N ARG A 229 -5.87 28.57 8.33
CA ARG A 229 -6.42 27.85 9.49
C ARG A 229 -7.79 28.39 9.95
N LYS A 230 -8.57 28.91 9.00
CA LYS A 230 -9.82 29.65 9.25
C LYS A 230 -10.86 28.85 10.05
N TYR A 231 -10.93 27.54 9.81
CA TYR A 231 -12.00 26.68 10.35
C TYR A 231 -11.52 25.75 11.46
N ARG A 232 -10.25 25.87 11.88
CA ARG A 232 -9.70 24.90 12.83
C ARG A 232 -10.29 25.11 14.23
N ARG A 233 -10.37 24.04 15.03
CA ARG A 233 -10.67 24.13 16.45
C ARG A 233 -9.62 25.02 17.13
N VAL A 234 -10.07 26.05 17.82
CA VAL A 234 -9.23 26.83 18.73
C VAL A 234 -9.23 26.09 20.07
N LEU A 235 -8.06 25.64 20.53
CA LEU A 235 -7.91 25.20 21.91
C LEU A 235 -7.72 26.46 22.74
N GLU A 236 -8.74 26.85 23.51
CA GLU A 236 -8.69 28.04 24.36
C GLU A 236 -7.77 27.88 25.60
N SER A 237 -7.14 26.72 25.80
CA SER A 237 -6.49 26.36 27.07
C SER A 237 -4.95 26.21 27.05
N LEU A 238 -4.20 26.97 26.24
CA LEU A 238 -2.73 27.03 26.37
C LEU A 238 -2.20 28.44 26.65
N HIS A 239 -3.02 29.32 27.23
CA HIS A 239 -2.54 30.62 27.72
C HIS A 239 -2.00 30.57 29.15
N ASP A 240 -2.22 29.50 29.90
CA ASP A 240 -1.70 29.37 31.26
C ASP A 240 -0.50 28.41 31.27
N GLN A 241 0.71 28.95 31.02
CA GLN A 241 1.97 28.22 31.23
C GLN A 241 2.08 27.65 32.66
N GLU A 242 1.33 28.20 33.64
CA GLU A 242 1.25 27.66 35.00
C GLU A 242 0.60 26.27 35.07
N GLN A 243 -0.39 25.96 34.22
CA GLN A 243 -1.06 24.65 34.27
C GLN A 243 -0.20 23.54 33.65
N LEU A 244 0.61 23.84 32.63
CA LEU A 244 1.57 22.89 32.06
C LEU A 244 2.68 22.52 33.05
N ASN A 245 3.18 23.50 33.81
CA ASN A 245 4.23 23.26 34.80
C ASN A 245 3.74 22.51 36.05
N GLN A 246 2.45 22.62 36.40
CA GLN A 246 1.86 21.85 37.51
C GLN A 246 1.69 20.36 37.18
N VAL A 247 1.35 20.02 35.94
CA VAL A 247 1.22 18.60 35.51
C VAL A 247 2.58 17.89 35.46
N GLU A 248 3.67 18.62 35.19
CA GLU A 248 5.04 18.06 35.27
C GLU A 248 5.52 17.80 36.71
N THR A 249 4.93 18.46 37.73
CA THR A 249 5.36 18.27 39.13
C THR A 249 4.64 17.15 39.86
N GLU A 250 3.49 16.68 39.36
CA GLU A 250 2.74 15.55 39.94
C GLU A 250 3.14 14.19 39.36
N LEU A 251 4.11 14.16 38.43
CA LEU A 251 4.66 12.95 37.82
C LEU A 251 6.12 12.67 38.22
N VAL A 252 6.59 13.25 39.33
CA VAL A 252 7.88 12.93 39.97
C VAL A 252 7.67 12.42 41.39
#